data_AF-A0A5C8PJQ2-F1
#
_entry.id   AF-A0A5C8PJQ2-F1
#
_cell.length_a   1.000
_cell.length_b   1.000
_cell.length_c   1.000
_cell.angle_alpha   90.00
_cell.angle_beta   90.00
_cell.angle_gamma   90.00
#
_symmetry.space_group_name_H-M   'P 1'
#
loop_
_entity.id
_entity.type
_entity.pdbx_description
1 polymer ?
#
loop_
_entity_poly.entity_id
_entity_poly.type
_entity_poly.pdbx_seq_one_letter_code
_entity_poly.pdbx_strand_id
1 'polypeptide(L)' 'MSKTFFVEPGYEAFNRGVWYGPGILLIVEEGERVEVYAAPNGKPAACVGNHEYTKLNQDRPPTGLRRP' A
#
# COMPACT_ATOMS: atom_id res chain seq x y z
N MET A 1 9.22 1.39 14.64
CA MET A 1 9.91 1.77 13.37
C MET A 1 8.86 2.04 12.27
N SER A 2 9.24 2.59 11.11
CA SER A 2 8.32 2.77 9.97
C SER A 2 8.91 2.20 8.67
N LYS A 3 8.03 1.85 7.73
CA LYS A 3 8.37 1.42 6.37
C LYS A 3 7.60 2.30 5.40
N THR A 4 8.25 2.71 4.33
CA THR A 4 7.68 3.62 3.34
C THR A 4 7.62 2.99 1.96
N PHE A 5 6.54 3.30 1.25
CA PHE A 5 6.25 2.79 -0.09
C PHE A 5 5.56 3.88 -0.90
N PHE A 6 5.80 3.92 -2.21
CA PHE A 6 4.88 4.60 -3.11
C PHE A 6 3.80 3.62 -3.58
N VAL A 7 2.58 4.11 -3.76
CA VAL A 7 1.52 3.34 -4.40
C VAL A 7 1.77 3.28 -5.91
N GLU A 8 1.70 2.10 -6.51
CA GLU A 8 1.87 1.93 -7.94
C GLU A 8 0.66 2.46 -8.74
N PRO A 9 0.86 2.92 -9.99
CA PRO A 9 -0.24 3.21 -10.90
C PRO A 9 -1.20 2.03 -11.07
N GLY A 10 -2.50 2.32 -11.07
CA GLY A 10 -3.54 1.29 -11.16
C GLY A 10 -3.90 0.63 -9.83
N TYR A 11 -3.35 1.12 -8.71
CA TYR A 11 -3.65 0.64 -7.36
C TYR A 11 -3.98 1.80 -6.42
N GLU A 12 -4.65 1.45 -5.32
CA GLU A 12 -4.84 2.30 -4.14
C GLU A 12 -4.48 1.50 -2.89
N ALA A 13 -3.93 2.17 -1.88
CA ALA A 13 -3.64 1.56 -0.59
C ALA A 13 -4.56 2.14 0.50
N PHE A 14 -4.95 1.30 1.44
CA PHE A 14 -5.74 1.69 2.60
C PHE A 14 -4.95 1.35 3.87
N ASN A 15 -4.74 2.36 4.71
CA ASN A 15 -4.07 2.22 5.99
C ASN A 15 -4.77 3.16 6.99
N ARG A 16 -5.14 2.62 8.15
CA ARG A 16 -5.74 3.37 9.27
C ARG A 16 -6.95 4.24 8.91
N GLY A 17 -7.80 3.80 7.99
CA GLY A 17 -8.98 4.59 7.60
C GLY A 17 -8.74 5.57 6.45
N VAL A 18 -7.50 5.67 5.95
CA VAL A 18 -7.10 6.61 4.91
C VAL A 18 -6.75 5.86 3.62
N TRP A 19 -7.26 6.38 2.50
CA TRP A 19 -6.92 5.92 1.16
C TRP A 19 -5.76 6.72 0.58
N TYR A 20 -4.83 6.01 -0.05
CA TYR A 20 -3.63 6.55 -0.68
C TYR A 20 -3.67 6.19 -2.16
N GLY A 21 -3.73 7.21 -3.01
CA GLY A 21 -3.75 7.06 -4.45
C GLY A 21 -2.37 6.79 -5.06
N PRO A 22 -2.32 6.50 -6.38
CA PRO A 22 -1.08 6.31 -7.12
C PRO A 22 -0.05 7.42 -6.90
N GLY A 23 1.21 7.05 -6.70
CA GLY A 23 2.32 7.99 -6.52
C GLY A 23 2.38 8.68 -5.15
N ILE A 24 1.38 8.50 -4.29
CA ILE A 24 1.42 9.01 -2.91
C ILE A 24 2.34 8.14 -2.06
N LEU A 25 3.14 8.78 -1.20
CA LEU A 25 3.98 8.12 -0.23
C LEU A 25 3.12 7.61 0.94
N LEU A 26 3.06 6.30 1.08
CA LEU A 26 2.48 5.60 2.22
C LEU A 26 3.58 5.36 3.27
N ILE A 27 3.29 5.71 4.52
CA ILE A 27 4.11 5.40 5.69
C ILE A 27 3.35 4.38 6.52
N VAL A 28 3.95 3.22 6.79
CA VAL A 28 3.36 2.16 7.60
C VAL A 28 4.19 2.02 8.87
N GLU A 29 3.57 2.25 10.02
CA GLU A 29 4.21 2.11 11.33
C GLU A 29 4.13 0.67 11.85
N GLU A 30 4.95 0.39 12.85
CA GLU A 30 4.96 -0.91 13.53
C GLU A 30 3.61 -1.19 14.20
N GLY A 31 3.09 -2.39 13.99
CA GLY A 31 1.74 -2.79 14.44
C GLY A 31 0.61 -2.39 13.48
N GLU A 32 0.92 -1.62 12.43
CA GLU A 32 -0.08 -1.29 11.42
C GLU A 32 -0.22 -2.36 10.34
N ARG A 33 -1.28 -2.19 9.54
CA ARG A 33 -1.62 -3.02 8.40
C ARG A 33 -1.93 -2.13 7.21
N VAL A 34 -1.53 -2.58 6.03
CA VAL A 34 -1.93 -1.99 4.76
C VAL A 34 -2.76 -2.98 3.97
N GLU A 35 -3.83 -2.48 3.38
CA GLU A 35 -4.59 -3.19 2.36
C GLU A 35 -4.31 -2.53 1.01
N VAL A 36 -4.13 -3.33 -0.04
CA VAL A 36 -3.85 -2.84 -1.39
C VAL A 36 -4.99 -3.29 -2.29
N TYR A 37 -5.53 -2.36 -3.05
CA TYR A 37 -6.67 -2.55 -3.93
C TYR A 37 -6.27 -2.25 -5.37
N ALA A 38 -6.73 -3.07 -6.31
CA ALA A 38 -6.69 -2.72 -7.73
C ALA A 38 -7.68 -1.57 -7.99
N ALA A 39 -7.22 -0.55 -8.71
CA ALA A 39 -7.95 0.66 -9.05
C ALA A 39 -7.71 1.08 -10.52
N PRO A 40 -8.07 0.24 -11.52
CA PRO A 40 -7.79 0.53 -12.94
C PRO A 40 -8.47 1.80 -13.46
N ASN A 41 -9.55 2.24 -12.80
CA ASN A 41 -10.31 3.45 -13.15
C ASN A 41 -10.25 4.52 -12.04
N GLY A 42 -9.23 4.47 -11.17
CA GLY A 42 -9.09 5.41 -10.03
C GLY A 42 -10.18 5.24 -8.96
N LYS A 43 -10.73 4.03 -8.84
CA LYS A 43 -11.62 3.63 -7.75
C LYS A 43 -11.23 2.24 -7.28
N PRO A 44 -11.17 1.98 -5.95
CA PRO A 44 -10.92 0.65 -5.42
C PRO A 44 -11.96 -0.35 -5.92
N ALA A 45 -11.50 -1.42 -6.58
CA ALA A 45 -12.36 -2.47 -7.11
C ALA A 45 -12.23 -3.77 -6.31
N ALA A 46 -11.01 -4.30 -6.19
CA ALA A 46 -10.75 -5.57 -5.53
C ALA A 46 -9.52 -5.47 -4.62
N CYS A 47 -9.62 -6.01 -3.40
CA CYS A 47 -8.48 -6.15 -2.50
C CYS A 47 -7.54 -7.23 -3.06
N VAL A 48 -6.31 -6.84 -3.39
CA VAL A 48 -5.27 -7.71 -3.96
C VAL A 48 -4.19 -8.07 -2.95
N GLY A 49 -4.19 -7.40 -1.79
CA GLY A 49 -3.19 -7.62 -0.75
C GLY A 49 -3.65 -7.09 0.61
N ASN A 50 -3.31 -7.81 1.66
CA ASN A 50 -3.49 -7.39 3.04
C ASN A 50 -2.21 -7.78 3.80
N HIS A 51 -1.46 -6.78 4.26
CA HIS A 51 -0.11 -6.96 4.76
C HIS A 51 0.06 -6.26 6.11
N GLU A 52 0.36 -7.06 7.13
CA GLU A 52 0.86 -6.56 8.41
C GLU A 52 2.28 -5.99 8.23
N TYR A 53 2.64 -5.01 9.08
CA TYR A 53 3.97 -4.39 9.08
C TYR A 53 5.12 -5.40 9.02
N THR A 54 5.01 -6.51 9.74
CA THR A 54 6.05 -7.56 9.83
C THR A 54 6.29 -8.29 8.51
N LYS A 55 5.27 -8.36 7.65
CA LYS A 55 5.35 -9.02 6.33
C LYS A 55 5.74 -8.08 5.20
N LEU A 56 5.72 -6.77 5.43
CA LEU A 56 6.17 -5.77 4.47
C LEU A 56 7.70 -5.79 4.35
N ASN A 57 8.21 -5.82 3.12
CA ASN A 57 9.63 -5.71 2.82
C ASN A 57 9.84 -4.53 1.85
N GLN A 58 10.62 -3.52 2.26
CA GLN A 58 10.88 -2.35 1.40
C GLN A 58 11.75 -2.69 0.19
N ASP A 59 12.65 -3.68 0.31
CA ASP A 59 13.47 -4.13 -0.82
C ASP A 59 12.70 -5.02 -1.79
N ARG A 60 11.61 -5.64 -1.33
CA ARG A 60 10.70 -6.45 -2.15
C ARG A 60 9.26 -6.08 -1.85
N PRO A 61 8.78 -4.92 -2.32
CA PRO A 61 7.42 -4.46 -2.07
C PRO A 61 6.39 -5.48 -2.57
N PRO A 62 5.25 -5.64 -1.88
CA PRO A 62 4.14 -6.43 -2.39
C PRO A 62 3.49 -5.73 -3.58
N THR A 63 2.72 -6.48 -4.36
CA THR A 63 1.98 -5.98 -5.53
C THR A 63 1.20 -4.70 -5.22
N GLY A 64 1.32 -3.69 -6.09
CA GLY A 64 0.65 -2.41 -5.95
C GLY A 64 1.39 -1.40 -5.06
N LEU A 65 2.52 -1.79 -4.48
CA LEU A 65 3.47 -0.92 -3.79
C LEU A 65 4.82 -0.98 -4.50
N ARG A 66 5.56 0.13 -4.48
CA ARG A 66 6.94 0.21 -4.98
C ARG A 66 7.84 0.96 -4.01
N ARG A 67 9.14 0.85 -4.23
CA ARG A 67 10.15 1.56 -3.43
C ARG A 67 9.96 3.08 -3.52
N PRO A 68 10.26 3.83 -2.45
CA PRO A 68 10.48 5.27 -2.50
C PRO A 68 11.56 5.66 -3.52
#